data_AF-A0A426GMK3-F1
#
_entry.id   AF-A0A426GMK3-F1
#
_cell.length_a   1.000
_cell.length_b   1.000
_cell.length_c   1.000
_cell.angle_alpha   90.00
_cell.angle_beta   90.00
_cell.angle_gamma   90.00
#
_symmetry.space_group_name_H-M   'P 1'
#
loop_
_entity.id
_entity.type
_entity.pdbx_description
1 polymer ?
#
loop_
_entity_poly.entity_id
_entity_poly.type
_entity_poly.pdbx_seq_one_letter_code
_entity_poly.pdbx_strand_id
1 'polypeptide(L)'
;MAAVTLWITSLCRAEPGYGGWSYVRRLDGETGAAAIKGAAGGERRTSAAKMSLTALSEALDSLSDLPKDTRVTLRFADPDLAAQLVTLDGAYATAEPDAWAAARAALAARPVLELVPASTSAPANGFLDAWAEFGLDTAKSRGSFKAAIPKPNLLKFPG
;
A
#
# COMPACT_ATOMS: atom_id res chain seq x y z
N MET A 1 7.08 7.65 22.10
CA MET A 1 7.25 6.57 21.10
C MET A 1 6.83 7.14 19.76
N ALA A 2 7.67 7.01 18.73
CA ALA A 2 7.27 7.37 17.38
C ALA A 2 6.09 6.48 16.94
N ALA A 3 5.13 7.06 16.24
CA ALA A 3 4.05 6.32 15.60
C ALA A 3 4.16 6.57 14.09
N VAL A 4 3.60 5.67 13.29
CA VAL A 4 3.63 5.78 11.84
C VAL A 4 2.26 5.48 11.29
N THR A 5 1.83 6.30 10.34
CA THR A 5 0.64 6.03 9.54
C THR A 5 1.07 5.59 8.14
N LEU A 6 0.52 4.47 7.69
CA LEU A 6 0.64 3.94 6.35
C LEU A 6 -0.70 4.09 5.64
N TRP A 7 -0.67 4.46 4.37
CA TRP A 7 -1.82 4.41 3.48
C TRP A 7 -1.45 3.62 2.26
N ILE A 8 -2.35 2.75 1.81
CA ILE A 8 -2.17 1.97 0.58
C ILE A 8 -3.40 2.09 -0.31
N THR A 9 -3.17 2.06 -1.62
CA THR A 9 -4.22 1.83 -2.61
C THR A 9 -3.68 0.92 -3.71
N SER A 10 -4.59 0.31 -4.45
CA SER A 10 -4.27 -0.43 -5.67
C SER A 10 -5.43 -0.36 -6.64
N LEU A 11 -5.13 -0.53 -7.92
CA LEU A 11 -6.11 -0.60 -8.98
C LEU A 11 -5.68 -1.59 -10.05
N CYS A 12 -6.64 -2.26 -10.67
CA CYS A 12 -6.38 -3.22 -11.73
C CYS A 12 -7.49 -3.18 -12.78
N ARG A 13 -7.11 -3.13 -14.06
CA ARG A 13 -8.00 -3.28 -15.21
C ARG A 13 -7.92 -4.73 -15.70
N ALA A 14 -9.04 -5.44 -15.67
CA ALA A 14 -9.11 -6.89 -15.89
C ALA A 14 -8.60 -7.34 -17.27
N GLU A 15 -8.76 -6.52 -18.32
CA GLU A 15 -8.30 -6.84 -19.66
C GLU A 15 -7.45 -5.69 -20.22
N PRO A 16 -6.20 -5.94 -20.67
CA PRO A 16 -5.38 -7.16 -20.66
C PRO A 16 -4.75 -7.56 -19.30
N GLY A 17 -5.21 -7.01 -18.17
CA GLY A 17 -4.60 -7.24 -16.86
C GLY A 17 -3.48 -6.25 -16.56
N TYR A 18 -3.78 -4.95 -16.51
CA TYR A 18 -2.82 -3.92 -16.08
C TYR A 18 -3.18 -3.42 -14.70
N GLY A 19 -2.21 -3.30 -13.83
CA GLY A 19 -2.44 -2.88 -12.46
C GLY A 19 -1.39 -1.91 -11.96
N GLY A 20 -1.78 -1.11 -10.99
CA GLY A 20 -0.92 -0.17 -10.30
C GLY A 20 -1.22 -0.16 -8.82
N TRP A 21 -0.23 0.23 -8.04
CA TRP A 21 -0.31 0.34 -6.60
C TRP A 21 0.46 1.56 -6.13
N SER A 22 0.09 2.08 -4.96
CA SER A 22 0.89 3.09 -4.29
C SER A 22 0.74 2.98 -2.77
N TYR A 23 1.76 3.46 -2.08
CA TYR A 23 1.68 3.68 -0.65
C TYR A 23 2.34 4.99 -0.26
N VAL A 24 1.90 5.52 0.88
CA VAL A 24 2.56 6.59 1.60
C VAL A 24 2.75 6.15 3.05
N ARG A 25 3.90 6.49 3.61
CA ARG A 25 4.29 6.30 5.00
C ARG A 25 4.62 7.66 5.60
N ARG A 26 4.01 8.01 6.73
CA ARG A 26 4.36 9.22 7.49
C ARG A 26 4.66 8.87 8.95
N LEU A 27 5.75 9.42 9.48
CA LEU A 27 6.06 9.43 10.91
C LEU A 27 5.19 10.49 11.60
N ASP A 28 4.38 10.06 12.57
CA ASP A 28 3.46 10.93 13.28
C ASP A 28 4.25 11.89 14.20
N GLY A 29 3.88 13.17 14.18
CA GLY A 29 4.54 14.21 14.96
C GLY A 29 5.85 14.72 14.36
N GLU A 30 6.32 14.14 13.25
CA GLU A 30 7.45 14.66 12.48
C GLU A 30 6.97 15.44 11.25
N THR A 31 7.75 16.45 10.85
CA THR A 31 7.42 17.30 9.70
C THR A 31 8.54 17.33 8.67
N GLY A 32 8.18 17.61 7.42
CA GLY A 32 9.13 17.78 6.32
C GLY A 32 9.48 16.49 5.60
N ALA A 33 10.45 16.58 4.69
CA ALA A 33 10.71 15.52 3.71
C ALA A 33 11.32 14.24 4.29
N ALA A 34 11.87 14.29 5.51
CA ALA A 34 12.39 13.10 6.20
C ALA A 34 11.27 12.28 6.86
N ALA A 35 10.17 12.95 7.25
CA ALA A 35 9.05 12.35 7.95
C ALA A 35 8.12 11.54 7.03
N ILE A 36 8.24 11.70 5.72
CA ILE A 36 7.33 11.10 4.73
C ILE A 36 8.10 10.35 3.65
N LYS A 37 7.66 9.12 3.37
CA LYS A 37 8.14 8.27 2.29
C LYS A 37 6.95 7.74 1.51
N GLY A 38 7.15 7.34 0.27
CA GLY A 38 6.13 6.68 -0.51
C GLY A 38 6.69 6.14 -1.81
N ALA A 39 6.03 5.14 -2.35
CA ALA A 39 6.37 4.55 -3.62
C ALA A 39 5.10 4.19 -4.39
N ALA A 40 5.26 4.08 -5.70
CA ALA A 40 4.24 3.59 -6.59
C ALA A 40 4.86 2.62 -7.59
N GLY A 41 4.06 1.67 -8.04
CA GLY A 41 4.48 0.67 -8.99
C GLY A 41 3.31 0.16 -9.80
N GLY A 42 3.61 -0.74 -10.72
CA GLY A 42 2.61 -1.35 -11.58
C GLY A 42 3.16 -2.53 -12.36
N GLU A 43 2.25 -3.39 -12.80
CA GLU A 43 2.56 -4.62 -13.50
C GLU A 43 1.61 -4.85 -14.68
N ARG A 44 2.09 -5.62 -15.66
CA ARG A 44 1.29 -6.19 -16.74
C ARG A 44 0.97 -7.64 -16.44
N ARG A 45 -0.15 -8.13 -16.99
CA ARG A 45 -0.66 -9.49 -16.78
C ARG A 45 -0.81 -9.78 -15.28
N THR A 46 -1.48 -8.87 -14.58
CA THR A 46 -1.69 -8.91 -13.13
C THR A 46 -3.18 -9.00 -12.78
N SER A 47 -3.48 -9.18 -11.50
CA SER A 47 -4.82 -9.24 -10.92
C SER A 47 -5.02 -8.13 -9.88
N ALA A 48 -6.28 -7.84 -9.52
CA ALA A 48 -6.59 -6.93 -8.43
C ALA A 48 -5.99 -7.43 -7.10
N ALA A 49 -6.13 -8.73 -6.84
CA ALA A 49 -5.60 -9.37 -5.63
C ALA A 49 -4.09 -9.19 -5.52
N LYS A 50 -3.36 -9.44 -6.62
CA LYS A 50 -1.90 -9.26 -6.66
C LYS A 50 -1.50 -7.82 -6.38
N MET A 51 -2.14 -6.83 -7.00
CA MET A 51 -1.75 -5.41 -6.81
C MET A 51 -2.01 -4.92 -5.39
N SER A 52 -3.12 -5.34 -4.80
CA SER A 52 -3.44 -5.10 -3.39
C SER A 52 -2.41 -5.71 -2.43
N LEU A 53 -2.00 -6.96 -2.64
CA LEU A 53 -0.98 -7.61 -1.80
C LEU A 53 0.42 -7.04 -2.03
N THR A 54 0.74 -6.62 -3.25
CA THR A 54 1.98 -5.90 -3.54
C THR A 54 2.01 -4.55 -2.82
N ALA A 55 0.92 -3.77 -2.88
CA ALA A 55 0.80 -2.49 -2.17
C ALA A 55 1.04 -2.66 -0.66
N LEU A 56 0.41 -3.69 -0.07
CA LEU A 56 0.56 -4.03 1.34
C LEU A 56 1.99 -4.44 1.68
N SER A 57 2.58 -5.35 0.90
CA SER A 57 3.93 -5.86 1.15
C SER A 57 4.97 -4.74 1.06
N GLU A 58 4.85 -3.88 0.06
CA GLU A 58 5.72 -2.71 -0.15
C GLU A 58 5.59 -1.68 0.99
N ALA A 59 4.36 -1.43 1.46
CA ALA A 59 4.13 -0.56 2.60
C ALA A 59 4.74 -1.12 3.90
N LEU A 60 4.62 -2.44 4.14
CA LEU A 60 5.19 -3.10 5.31
C LEU A 60 6.72 -3.18 5.25
N ASP A 61 7.30 -3.46 4.08
CA ASP A 61 8.75 -3.44 3.86
C ASP A 61 9.33 -2.04 4.08
N SER A 62 8.56 -0.99 3.76
CA SER A 62 8.94 0.39 4.04
C SER A 62 9.15 0.68 5.53
N LEU A 63 8.68 -0.18 6.44
CA LEU A 63 8.87 -0.05 7.89
C LEU A 63 10.15 -0.75 8.40
N SER A 64 10.94 -1.39 7.55
CA SER A 64 12.13 -2.17 7.95
C SER A 64 13.20 -1.36 8.70
N ASP A 65 13.20 -0.04 8.52
CA ASP A 65 14.05 0.92 9.25
C ASP A 65 13.51 1.30 10.64
N LEU A 66 12.34 0.79 11.04
CA LEU A 66 11.70 1.08 12.33
C LEU A 66 11.67 -0.13 13.26
N PRO A 67 11.84 0.06 14.59
CA PRO A 67 11.62 -0.97 15.59
C PRO A 67 10.26 -1.69 15.43
N LYS A 68 10.23 -3.00 15.66
CA LYS A 68 9.02 -3.84 15.47
C LYS A 68 7.84 -3.42 16.34
N ASP A 69 8.11 -2.84 17.50
CA ASP A 69 7.15 -2.32 18.48
C ASP A 69 6.66 -0.90 18.18
N THR A 70 7.15 -0.26 17.11
CA THR A 70 6.61 1.02 16.63
C THR A 70 5.12 0.88 16.34
N ARG A 71 4.30 1.80 16.87
CA ARG A 71 2.86 1.82 16.59
C ARG A 71 2.61 2.15 15.12
N VAL A 72 1.89 1.27 14.43
CA VAL A 72 1.55 1.40 13.00
C VAL A 72 0.04 1.52 12.85
N THR A 73 -0.43 2.56 12.18
CA THR A 73 -1.80 2.65 11.68
C THR A 73 -1.77 2.38 10.18
N LEU A 74 -2.38 1.29 9.71
CA LEU A 74 -2.44 0.96 8.29
C LEU A 74 -3.83 1.25 7.73
N ARG A 75 -3.90 2.17 6.78
CA ARG A 75 -5.12 2.63 6.13
C ARG A 75 -5.30 2.03 4.75
N PHE A 76 -6.45 1.40 4.54
CA PHE A 76 -6.81 0.69 3.31
C PHE A 76 -7.88 1.44 2.52
N ALA A 77 -7.62 1.71 1.25
CA ALA A 77 -8.69 2.12 0.33
C ALA A 77 -9.60 0.94 -0.08
N ASP A 78 -9.05 -0.29 -0.07
CA ASP A 78 -9.77 -1.52 -0.41
C ASP A 78 -10.44 -2.14 0.83
N PRO A 79 -11.77 -2.10 0.94
CA PRO A 79 -12.49 -2.65 2.09
C PRO A 79 -12.46 -4.18 2.14
N ASP A 80 -12.36 -4.86 0.99
CA ASP A 80 -12.38 -6.33 0.92
C ASP A 80 -11.05 -6.89 1.43
N LEU A 81 -9.93 -6.28 1.06
CA LEU A 81 -8.62 -6.65 1.60
C LEU A 81 -8.60 -6.48 3.13
N ALA A 82 -9.08 -5.34 3.64
CA ALA A 82 -9.09 -5.08 5.08
C ALA A 82 -9.93 -6.12 5.85
N ALA A 83 -11.11 -6.47 5.31
CA ALA A 83 -11.98 -7.48 5.90
C ALA A 83 -11.37 -8.89 5.84
N GLN A 84 -10.66 -9.23 4.78
CA GLN A 84 -10.08 -10.57 4.64
C GLN A 84 -8.77 -10.74 5.44
N LEU A 85 -8.01 -9.68 5.69
CA LEU A 85 -6.76 -9.79 6.46
C LEU A 85 -7.01 -10.20 7.92
N VAL A 86 -8.22 -9.94 8.44
CA VAL A 86 -8.65 -10.42 9.75
C VAL A 86 -9.24 -11.83 9.73
N THR A 87 -9.48 -12.42 8.55
CA THR A 87 -9.91 -13.82 8.37
C THR A 87 -8.75 -14.71 7.93
N LEU A 88 -8.86 -16.02 8.17
CA LEU A 88 -7.83 -16.99 7.73
C LEU A 88 -7.94 -17.29 6.23
N ASP A 89 -9.17 -17.35 5.74
CA ASP A 89 -9.53 -17.72 4.37
C ASP A 89 -10.12 -16.52 3.62
N GLY A 90 -10.12 -16.58 2.28
CA GLY A 90 -10.69 -15.52 1.44
C GLY A 90 -10.23 -15.59 -0.01
N ALA A 91 -10.80 -14.72 -0.85
CA ALA A 91 -10.46 -14.61 -2.26
C ALA A 91 -8.96 -14.34 -2.48
N TYR A 92 -8.33 -13.53 -1.62
CA TYR A 92 -6.88 -13.28 -1.69
C TYR A 92 -6.06 -14.53 -1.38
N ALA A 93 -6.48 -15.33 -0.38
CA ALA A 93 -5.81 -16.57 -0.01
C ALA A 93 -5.88 -17.62 -1.13
N THR A 94 -6.98 -17.65 -1.90
CA THR A 94 -7.12 -18.55 -3.04
C THR A 94 -6.41 -18.05 -4.29
N ALA A 95 -6.48 -16.74 -4.58
CA ALA A 95 -5.91 -16.16 -5.78
C ALA A 95 -4.38 -16.05 -5.73
N GLU A 96 -3.81 -15.73 -4.57
CA GLU A 96 -2.38 -15.44 -4.39
C GLU A 96 -1.87 -16.05 -3.07
N PRO A 97 -1.86 -17.38 -2.91
CA PRO A 97 -1.64 -18.06 -1.62
C PRO A 97 -0.29 -17.72 -0.97
N ASP A 98 0.79 -17.68 -1.75
CA ASP A 98 2.13 -17.40 -1.22
C ASP A 98 2.26 -15.92 -0.79
N ALA A 99 1.76 -15.00 -1.61
CA ALA A 99 1.77 -13.57 -1.28
C ALA A 99 0.86 -13.27 -0.07
N TRP A 100 -0.27 -13.97 0.04
CA TRP A 100 -1.17 -13.90 1.18
C TRP A 100 -0.48 -14.34 2.48
N ALA A 101 0.16 -15.51 2.47
CA ALA A 101 0.88 -16.03 3.62
C ALA A 101 2.01 -15.09 4.06
N ALA A 102 2.78 -14.55 3.10
CA ALA A 102 3.85 -13.60 3.38
C ALA A 102 3.31 -12.28 3.98
N ALA A 103 2.24 -11.72 3.42
CA ALA A 103 1.63 -10.50 3.93
C ALA A 103 1.12 -10.68 5.37
N ARG A 104 0.48 -11.81 5.68
CA ARG A 104 0.01 -12.12 7.04
C ARG A 104 1.16 -12.31 8.02
N ALA A 105 2.25 -12.97 7.62
CA ALA A 105 3.43 -13.09 8.45
C ALA A 105 4.06 -11.72 8.75
N ALA A 106 4.11 -10.83 7.76
CA ALA A 106 4.62 -9.46 7.93
C ALA A 106 3.75 -8.62 8.88
N LEU A 107 2.43 -8.75 8.81
CA LEU A 107 1.50 -8.13 9.76
C LEU A 107 1.70 -8.67 11.18
N ALA A 108 1.81 -10.00 11.34
CA ALA A 108 2.03 -10.64 12.63
C ALA A 108 3.37 -10.25 13.28
N ALA A 109 4.37 -9.87 12.47
CA ALA A 109 5.65 -9.37 12.96
C ALA A 109 5.58 -7.94 13.57
N ARG A 110 4.42 -7.26 13.47
CA ARG A 110 4.15 -5.93 14.02
C ARG A 110 3.06 -6.01 15.10
N PRO A 111 3.43 -6.23 16.37
CA PRO A 111 2.46 -6.45 17.46
C PRO A 111 1.61 -5.22 17.80
N VAL A 112 2.01 -4.02 17.38
CA VAL A 112 1.29 -2.76 17.62
C VAL A 112 0.80 -2.17 16.29
N LEU A 113 0.10 -2.99 15.51
CA LEU A 113 -0.46 -2.61 14.21
C LEU A 113 -1.98 -2.55 14.27
N GLU A 114 -2.56 -1.43 13.85
CA GLU A 114 -3.99 -1.21 13.72
C GLU A 114 -4.38 -1.17 12.24
N LEU A 115 -5.37 -1.97 11.85
CA LEU A 115 -5.96 -1.96 10.52
C LEU A 115 -7.17 -1.02 10.52
N VAL A 116 -7.13 0.05 9.74
CA VAL A 116 -8.18 1.07 9.73
C VAL A 116 -8.69 1.27 8.30
N PRO A 117 -9.97 0.96 7.98
CA PRO A 117 -10.53 1.32 6.69
C PRO A 117 -10.39 2.83 6.42
N ALA A 118 -9.92 3.21 5.24
CA ALA A 118 -9.89 4.61 4.85
C ALA A 118 -11.31 5.11 4.60
N SER A 119 -11.62 6.33 5.03
CA SER A 119 -12.86 6.98 4.60
C SER A 119 -12.83 7.16 3.08
N THR A 120 -13.93 6.82 2.40
CA THR A 120 -14.03 7.00 0.94
C THR A 120 -13.86 8.45 0.50
N SER A 121 -14.18 9.41 1.38
CA SER A 121 -14.01 10.85 1.14
C SER A 121 -12.65 11.41 1.56
N ALA A 122 -11.72 10.58 2.04
CA ALA A 122 -10.41 11.05 2.51
C ALA A 122 -9.59 11.61 1.33
N PRO A 123 -9.09 12.87 1.40
CA PRO A 123 -8.25 13.45 0.36
C PRO A 123 -6.98 12.64 0.04
N ALA A 124 -6.49 11.86 1.01
CA ALA A 124 -5.36 10.95 0.85
C ALA A 124 -5.60 9.90 -0.25
N ASN A 125 -6.84 9.43 -0.42
CA ASN A 125 -7.17 8.42 -1.43
C ASN A 125 -6.92 8.96 -2.83
N GLY A 126 -7.39 10.18 -3.13
CA GLY A 126 -7.17 10.79 -4.45
C GLY A 126 -5.70 10.97 -4.81
N PHE A 127 -4.83 11.26 -3.82
CA PHE A 127 -3.38 11.29 -4.05
C PHE A 127 -2.83 9.90 -4.37
N LEU A 128 -3.18 8.89 -3.58
CA LEU A 128 -2.71 7.52 -3.76
C LEU A 128 -3.20 6.95 -5.09
N ASP A 129 -4.47 7.18 -5.43
CA ASP A 129 -5.11 6.68 -6.65
C ASP A 129 -4.45 7.27 -7.89
N ALA A 130 -4.12 8.56 -7.88
CA ALA A 130 -3.36 9.19 -8.96
C ALA A 130 -1.98 8.54 -9.17
N TRP A 131 -1.31 8.13 -8.09
CA TRP A 131 -0.01 7.44 -8.17
C TRP A 131 -0.14 5.99 -8.61
N ALA A 132 -1.19 5.29 -8.16
CA ALA A 132 -1.49 3.95 -8.63
C ALA A 132 -1.89 3.98 -10.12
N GLU A 133 -2.59 5.01 -10.60
CA GLU A 133 -2.98 5.15 -12.01
C GLU A 133 -1.77 5.47 -12.88
N PHE A 134 -0.92 6.40 -12.44
CA PHE A 134 0.38 6.63 -13.05
C PHE A 134 1.18 5.33 -13.14
N GLY A 135 1.08 4.50 -12.10
CA GLY A 135 1.77 3.23 -12.07
C GLY A 135 1.24 2.22 -13.08
N LEU A 136 -0.07 2.09 -13.19
CA LEU A 136 -0.73 1.28 -14.21
C LEU A 136 -0.33 1.74 -15.63
N ASP A 137 -0.38 3.04 -15.90
CA ASP A 137 -0.09 3.60 -17.23
C ASP A 137 1.38 3.43 -17.62
N THR A 138 2.28 3.57 -16.65
CA THR A 138 3.70 3.27 -16.83
C THR A 138 3.89 1.79 -17.11
N ALA A 139 3.22 0.91 -16.38
CA ALA A 139 3.30 -0.53 -16.60
C ALA A 139 2.79 -0.94 -17.98
N LYS A 140 1.68 -0.35 -18.43
CA LYS A 140 1.12 -0.55 -19.77
C LYS A 140 2.12 -0.21 -20.87
N SER A 141 2.86 0.89 -20.72
CA SER A 141 3.80 1.38 -21.74
C SER A 141 5.19 0.74 -21.67
N ARG A 142 5.72 0.49 -20.47
CA ARG A 142 7.13 0.12 -20.25
C ARG A 142 7.33 -1.25 -19.58
N GLY A 143 6.26 -1.92 -19.15
CA GLY A 143 6.34 -3.13 -18.33
C GLY A 143 6.50 -2.84 -16.85
N SER A 144 6.69 -3.88 -16.04
CA SER A 144 6.68 -3.77 -14.59
C SER A 144 7.64 -2.69 -14.10
N PHE A 145 7.16 -1.84 -13.20
CA PHE A 145 7.97 -0.76 -12.65
C PHE A 145 7.64 -0.53 -11.16
N LYS A 146 8.60 0.07 -10.47
CA LYS A 146 8.49 0.58 -9.11
C LYS A 146 9.35 1.83 -9.01
N ALA A 147 8.83 2.88 -8.41
CA ALA A 147 9.57 4.11 -8.19
C ALA A 147 9.16 4.77 -6.86
N ALA A 148 10.12 5.41 -6.20
CA ALA A 148 9.83 6.29 -5.08
C ALA A 148 9.05 7.51 -5.58
N ILE A 149 8.03 7.93 -4.83
CA ILE A 149 7.28 9.15 -5.13
C ILE A 149 8.21 10.36 -4.87
N PRO A 150 8.36 11.30 -5.82
CA PRO A 150 9.23 12.45 -5.64
C PRO A 150 8.88 13.28 -4.40
N LYS A 151 9.90 13.69 -3.64
CA LYS A 151 9.75 14.48 -2.41
C LYS A 151 8.81 15.70 -2.56
N PRO A 152 8.88 16.51 -3.63
CA PRO A 152 7.96 17.65 -3.80
C PRO A 152 6.49 17.25 -3.89
N ASN A 153 6.19 16.02 -4.33
CA ASN A 153 4.83 15.50 -4.39
C ASN A 153 4.41 14.91 -3.05
N LEU A 154 5.29 14.19 -2.35
CA LEU A 154 5.02 13.71 -0.99
C LEU A 154 4.68 14.85 -0.02
N LEU A 155 5.37 15.99 -0.12
CA LEU A 155 5.08 17.16 0.72
C LEU A 155 3.68 17.76 0.50
N LYS A 156 2.98 17.38 -0.58
CA LYS A 156 1.59 17.76 -0.86
C LYS A 156 0.57 16.72 -0.37
N PHE A 157 1.02 15.61 0.21
CA PHE A 157 0.15 14.55 0.69
C PHE A 157 -0.74 15.08 1.84
N PRO A 158 -2.08 15.01 1.70
CA PRO A 158 -3.02 15.65 2.62
C PRO A 158 -3.39 14.80 3.85
N GLY A 159 -2.93 13.55 3.93
CA GLY A 159 -3.08 12.68 5.11
C GLY A 159 -2.06 12.98 6.18
#